data_AF-A0A484NDW8-F1
#
_entry.id   AF-A0A484NDW8-F1
#
_cell.length_a   1.000
_cell.length_b   1.000
_cell.length_c   1.000
_cell.angle_alpha   90.00
_cell.angle_beta   90.00
_cell.angle_gamma   90.00
#
_symmetry.space_group_name_H-M   'P 1'
#
loop_
_entity.id
_entity.type
_entity.pdbx_description
1 polymer ?
#
loop_
_entity_poly.entity_id
_entity_poly.type
_entity_poly.pdbx_seq_one_letter_code
_entity_poly.pdbx_strand_id
1 'polypeptide(L)'
;MCSVMRWSLLVASFIIGVLDSIRPYVIAMHSMLKMDHTTSDIVGGAGLGCDHALKALEYRSSRAVKKYVVRKQQFGSDPTNPMEEIPIVSASQALKWVHEAMVYAADLDNNKMGGSFYDVFCGELVDGRASWEHQRFDFEEMKCSFPECYFDYLATDGA
;
A
#
# COMPACT_ATOMS: atom_id res chain seq x y z
N MET A 1 -24.70 34.27 22.10
CA MET A 1 -24.70 32.84 21.70
C MET A 1 -23.32 32.53 21.12
N CYS A 2 -22.47 31.85 21.89
CA CYS A 2 -21.18 31.37 21.37
C CYS A 2 -21.42 30.07 20.60
N SER A 3 -21.25 30.10 19.28
CA SER A 3 -21.10 28.88 18.49
C SER A 3 -19.70 28.33 18.74
N VAL A 4 -19.61 27.26 19.54
CA VAL A 4 -18.41 26.45 19.63
C VAL A 4 -18.34 25.63 18.33
N MET A 5 -17.62 26.13 17.32
CA MET A 5 -17.19 25.31 16.20
C MET A 5 -16.25 24.23 16.75
N ARG A 6 -16.78 23.01 16.89
CA ARG A 6 -15.97 21.82 17.14
C ARG A 6 -15.15 21.58 15.88
N TRP A 7 -13.88 21.99 15.89
CA TRP A 7 -12.91 21.51 14.92
C TRP A 7 -12.72 20.03 15.20
N SER A 8 -13.50 19.18 14.53
CA SER A 8 -13.13 17.79 14.36
C SER A 8 -11.82 17.82 13.59
N LEU A 9 -10.70 17.60 14.28
CA LEU A 9 -9.43 17.30 13.63
C LEU A 9 -9.70 16.16 12.65
N LEU A 10 -9.73 16.47 11.35
CA LEU A 10 -9.69 15.46 10.30
C LEU A 10 -8.31 14.84 10.38
N VAL A 11 -8.21 13.70 11.07
CA VAL A 11 -7.00 12.88 11.16
C VAL A 11 -6.85 12.19 9.79
N ALA A 12 -6.26 12.88 8.82
CA ALA A 12 -5.95 12.31 7.51
C ALA A 12 -4.64 11.52 7.58
N SER A 13 -4.58 10.38 6.92
CA SER A 13 -3.34 9.66 6.63
C SER A 13 -3.20 9.54 5.13
N PHE A 14 -1.97 9.69 4.63
CA PHE A 14 -1.66 9.65 3.20
C PHE A 14 -0.62 8.59 2.92
N ILE A 15 -0.80 7.87 1.82
CA ILE A 15 0.23 7.01 1.24
C ILE A 15 0.72 7.68 -0.04
N ILE A 16 2.00 7.99 -0.12
CA ILE A 16 2.62 8.69 -1.25
C ILE A 16 3.58 7.73 -1.94
N GLY A 17 3.30 7.40 -3.20
CA GLY A 17 4.26 6.72 -4.08
C GLY A 17 5.25 7.73 -4.65
N VAL A 18 6.54 7.47 -4.50
CA VAL A 18 7.61 8.26 -5.09
C VAL A 18 8.24 7.49 -6.24
N LEU A 19 8.22 8.11 -7.41
CA LEU A 19 8.84 7.59 -8.61
C LEU A 19 10.27 8.14 -8.70
N ASP A 20 11.21 7.37 -8.17
CA ASP A 20 12.64 7.65 -8.27
C ASP A 20 13.28 6.68 -9.29
N SER A 21 14.20 7.20 -10.11
CA SER A 21 14.81 6.47 -11.22
C SER A 21 15.74 5.34 -10.80
N ILE A 22 16.17 5.34 -9.53
CA ILE A 22 17.00 4.32 -8.90
C ILE A 22 16.10 3.36 -8.10
N ARG A 23 15.10 3.89 -7.38
CA ARG A 23 14.21 3.09 -6.54
C ARG A 23 12.84 3.73 -6.33
N PRO A 24 11.76 3.20 -6.92
CA PRO A 24 10.43 3.58 -6.46
C PRO A 24 10.23 3.14 -5.00
N TYR A 25 9.65 4.02 -4.19
CA TYR A 25 9.35 3.74 -2.79
C TYR A 25 8.04 4.39 -2.37
N VAL A 26 7.49 3.95 -1.24
CA VAL A 26 6.26 4.48 -0.68
C VAL A 26 6.56 5.15 0.66
N ILE A 27 5.90 6.26 0.93
CA ILE A 27 5.90 6.94 2.24
C ILE A 27 4.48 6.90 2.79
N ALA A 28 4.30 6.39 4.01
CA ALA A 28 3.09 6.56 4.78
C ALA A 28 3.22 7.78 5.71
N MET A 29 2.28 8.72 5.63
CA MET A 29 2.23 9.92 6.47
C MET A 29 0.96 9.89 7.33
N HIS A 30 1.10 10.00 8.64
CA HIS A 30 -0.02 10.05 9.59
C HIS A 30 -0.13 11.43 10.24
N SER A 31 -1.32 12.01 10.28
CA SER A 31 -1.61 13.38 10.77
C SER A 31 -1.24 13.66 12.24
N MET A 32 -0.90 12.66 13.04
CA MET A 32 -0.57 12.81 14.47
C MET A 32 0.93 12.70 14.77
N LEU A 33 1.77 12.40 13.78
CA LEU A 33 3.20 12.22 13.99
C LEU A 33 3.97 13.26 13.17
N LYS A 34 4.91 13.94 13.83
CA LYS A 34 6.11 14.48 13.17
C LYS A 34 6.65 13.43 12.20
N MET A 35 7.33 13.86 11.14
CA MET A 35 8.10 13.00 10.21
C MET A 35 9.23 12.21 10.92
N ASP A 36 8.93 11.47 11.99
CA ASP A 36 9.93 10.77 12.79
C ASP A 36 10.09 9.32 12.30
N HIS A 37 9.17 8.82 11.47
CA HIS A 37 9.26 7.50 10.83
C HIS A 37 8.82 7.55 9.35
N THR A 38 9.52 8.31 8.52
CA THR A 38 9.48 8.05 7.07
C THR A 38 10.35 6.81 6.78
N THR A 39 9.83 5.61 7.06
CA THR A 39 10.42 4.42 6.46
C THR A 39 10.02 4.43 4.99
N SER A 40 11.01 4.57 4.10
CA SER A 40 10.82 4.25 2.70
C SER A 40 10.62 2.74 2.63
N ASP A 41 9.39 2.30 2.39
CA ASP A 41 9.06 0.88 2.28
C ASP A 41 8.54 0.57 0.87
N ILE A 42 8.60 -0.70 0.49
CA ILE A 42 8.11 -1.19 -0.81
C ILE A 42 6.59 -1.27 -0.84
N VAL A 43 5.98 -1.44 0.34
CA VAL A 43 4.54 -1.50 0.57
C VAL A 43 4.20 -0.51 1.69
N GLY A 44 3.00 0.08 1.62
CA GLY A 44 2.52 1.03 2.62
C GLY A 44 1.02 0.96 2.74
N GLY A 45 0.50 1.17 3.95
CA GLY A 45 -0.93 1.09 4.25
C GLY A 45 -1.30 2.03 5.38
N ALA A 46 -2.50 2.57 5.34
CA ALA A 46 -3.06 3.41 6.39
C ALA A 46 -4.56 3.21 6.48
N GLY A 47 -5.14 3.59 7.62
CA GLY A 47 -6.57 3.40 7.91
C GLY A 47 -6.84 2.09 8.63
N LEU A 48 -8.09 1.86 9.01
CA LEU A 48 -8.49 0.79 9.93
C LEU A 48 -8.27 -0.64 9.38
N GLY A 49 -8.20 -0.82 8.05
CA GLY A 49 -8.03 -2.11 7.38
C GLY A 49 -6.61 -2.35 6.87
N CYS A 50 -5.67 -1.46 7.21
CA CYS A 50 -4.32 -1.51 6.67
C CYS A 50 -3.58 -2.78 7.07
N ASP A 51 -3.80 -3.31 8.28
CA ASP A 51 -3.07 -4.48 8.76
C ASP A 51 -3.41 -5.74 7.94
N HIS A 52 -4.67 -5.89 7.54
CA HIS A 52 -5.10 -6.97 6.66
C HIS A 52 -4.55 -6.81 5.24
N ALA A 53 -4.64 -5.60 4.68
CA ALA A 53 -4.11 -5.32 3.35
C ALA A 53 -2.58 -5.51 3.29
N LEU A 54 -1.85 -5.00 4.29
CA LEU A 54 -0.40 -5.15 4.41
C LEU A 54 -0.01 -6.61 4.55
N LYS A 55 -0.72 -7.41 5.35
CA LYS A 55 -0.45 -8.85 5.47
C LYS A 55 -0.51 -9.56 4.12
N ALA A 56 -1.51 -9.27 3.28
CA ALA A 56 -1.62 -9.84 1.94
C ALA A 56 -0.48 -9.37 1.01
N LEU A 57 -0.15 -8.08 1.03
CA LEU A 57 0.93 -7.50 0.22
C LEU A 57 2.32 -8.02 0.63
N GLU A 58 2.61 -8.07 1.93
CA GLU A 58 3.86 -8.59 2.49
C GLU A 58 4.03 -10.07 2.17
N TYR A 59 2.96 -10.86 2.26
CA TYR A 59 2.99 -12.26 1.85
C TYR A 59 3.45 -12.41 0.39
N ARG A 60 2.82 -11.67 -0.54
CA ARG A 60 3.19 -11.68 -1.96
C ARG A 60 4.61 -11.21 -2.19
N SER A 61 4.98 -10.09 -1.58
CA SER A 61 6.32 -9.49 -1.69
C SER A 61 7.42 -10.45 -1.20
N SER A 62 7.19 -11.14 -0.08
CA SER A 62 8.18 -12.06 0.51
C SER A 62 8.54 -13.24 -0.39
N ARG A 63 7.59 -13.70 -1.23
CA ARG A 63 7.71 -14.84 -2.13
C ARG A 63 8.02 -14.46 -3.59
N ALA A 64 8.07 -13.16 -3.89
CA ALA A 64 8.37 -12.68 -5.23
C ALA A 64 9.83 -12.95 -5.61
N VAL A 65 10.12 -13.00 -6.91
CA VAL A 65 11.50 -12.93 -7.40
C VAL A 65 12.05 -11.55 -7.04
N LYS A 66 13.23 -11.50 -6.42
CA LYS A 66 13.82 -10.25 -5.93
C LYS A 66 15.06 -9.85 -6.71
N LYS A 67 15.30 -8.53 -6.79
CA LYS A 67 16.57 -7.96 -7.24
C LYS A 67 17.28 -7.29 -6.07
N TYR A 68 18.53 -7.68 -5.84
CA TYR A 68 19.54 -6.95 -5.07
C TYR A 68 19.88 -5.64 -5.80
N VAL A 69 20.01 -4.44 -5.24
CA VAL A 69 19.85 -3.85 -3.90
C VAL A 69 19.62 -2.35 -4.14
N VAL A 70 18.71 -1.71 -3.38
CA VAL A 70 18.83 -0.27 -3.15
C VAL A 70 18.95 -0.01 -1.65
N ARG A 71 19.89 0.85 -1.25
CA ARG A 71 20.03 1.28 0.15
C ARG A 71 18.70 1.84 0.64
N LYS A 72 18.25 1.43 1.83
CA LYS A 72 17.09 2.06 2.48
C LYS A 72 17.42 3.55 2.66
N GLN A 73 16.85 4.42 1.84
CA GLN A 73 17.04 5.86 1.99
C GLN A 73 16.17 6.31 3.16
N GLN A 74 16.75 6.32 4.35
CA GLN A 74 16.34 7.33 5.33
C GLN A 74 16.75 8.68 4.74
N PHE A 75 15.92 9.72 4.83
CA PHE A 75 16.26 11.05 4.29
C PHE A 75 17.65 11.50 4.79
N GLY A 76 18.67 11.35 3.94
CA GLY A 76 20.09 11.43 4.30
C GLY A 76 20.94 10.35 3.61
N SER A 77 22.03 10.74 2.96
CA SER A 77 22.92 9.81 2.26
C SER A 77 23.88 9.10 3.23
N ASP A 78 23.36 8.23 4.09
CA ASP A 78 24.22 7.36 4.92
C ASP A 78 24.63 6.11 4.11
N PRO A 79 25.94 5.93 3.82
CA PRO A 79 26.42 4.77 3.08
C PRO A 79 26.39 3.45 3.87
N THR A 80 26.09 3.50 5.17
CA THR A 80 25.93 2.32 6.03
C THR A 80 24.50 1.77 6.03
N ASN A 81 23.55 2.45 5.36
CA ASN A 81 22.17 2.01 5.30
C ASN A 81 22.05 0.58 4.75
N PRO A 82 21.20 -0.26 5.39
CA PRO A 82 21.06 -1.65 5.00
C PRO A 82 20.54 -1.76 3.56
N MET A 83 21.06 -2.78 2.90
CA MET A 83 20.70 -3.18 1.55
C MET A 83 19.32 -3.84 1.59
N GLU A 84 18.36 -3.36 0.80
CA GLU A 84 17.01 -3.94 0.75
C GLU A 84 16.77 -4.65 -0.59
N GLU A 85 16.19 -5.85 -0.51
CA GLU A 85 15.76 -6.63 -1.67
C GLU A 85 14.37 -6.15 -2.12
N ILE A 86 14.22 -5.83 -3.40
CA ILE A 86 12.95 -5.32 -3.95
C ILE A 86 12.34 -6.41 -4.85
N PRO A 87 11.03 -6.69 -4.73
CA PRO A 87 10.34 -7.62 -5.63
C PRO A 87 10.35 -7.06 -7.06
N ILE A 88 10.71 -7.91 -8.02
CA ILE A 88 10.57 -7.61 -9.45
C ILE A 88 9.17 -8.03 -9.85
N VAL A 89 8.31 -7.05 -10.09
CA VAL A 89 6.90 -7.28 -10.39
C VAL A 89 6.47 -6.41 -11.56
N SER A 90 5.69 -6.96 -12.50
CA SER A 90 5.09 -6.15 -13.57
C SER A 90 3.99 -5.26 -13.00
N ALA A 91 3.69 -4.13 -13.66
CA ALA A 91 2.58 -3.26 -13.23
C ALA A 91 1.25 -4.04 -13.09
N SER A 92 0.98 -4.96 -14.02
CA SER A 92 -0.21 -5.83 -13.98
C SER A 92 -0.23 -6.79 -12.79
N GLN A 93 0.92 -7.35 -12.40
CA GLN A 93 1.03 -8.20 -11.21
C GLN A 93 0.91 -7.39 -9.93
N ALA A 94 1.53 -6.22 -9.86
CA ALA A 94 1.43 -5.31 -8.73
C ALA A 94 -0.03 -4.87 -8.52
N LEU A 95 -0.72 -4.51 -9.61
CA LEU A 95 -2.14 -4.19 -9.60
C LEU A 95 -2.99 -5.36 -9.08
N LYS A 96 -2.71 -6.59 -9.53
CA LYS A 96 -3.37 -7.78 -9.02
C LYS A 96 -3.17 -7.98 -7.50
N TRP A 97 -1.96 -7.74 -6.99
CA TRP A 97 -1.69 -7.83 -5.55
C TRP A 97 -2.42 -6.76 -4.75
N VAL A 98 -2.52 -5.54 -5.28
CA VAL A 98 -3.31 -4.46 -4.68
C VAL A 98 -4.79 -4.85 -4.62
N HIS A 99 -5.35 -5.37 -5.71
CA HIS A 99 -6.74 -5.84 -5.74
C HIS A 99 -7.01 -6.93 -4.70
N GLU A 100 -6.15 -7.93 -4.65
CA GLU A 100 -6.22 -9.02 -3.67
C GLU A 100 -6.20 -8.48 -2.23
N ALA A 101 -5.29 -7.57 -1.92
CA ALA A 101 -5.15 -6.97 -0.60
C ALA A 101 -6.38 -6.14 -0.20
N MET A 102 -6.93 -5.37 -1.15
CA MET A 102 -8.14 -4.57 -0.92
C MET A 102 -9.36 -5.47 -0.67
N VAL A 103 -9.55 -6.53 -1.46
CA VAL A 103 -10.65 -7.48 -1.26
C VAL A 103 -10.50 -8.22 0.07
N TYR A 104 -9.29 -8.69 0.40
CA TYR A 104 -9.01 -9.37 1.67
C TYR A 104 -9.32 -8.49 2.88
N ALA A 105 -8.90 -7.22 2.84
CA ALA A 105 -9.18 -6.27 3.91
C ALA A 105 -10.69 -5.98 4.03
N ALA A 106 -11.42 -5.88 2.91
CA ALA A 106 -12.86 -5.67 2.92
C ALA A 106 -13.63 -6.88 3.47
N ASP A 107 -13.18 -8.09 3.15
CA ASP A 107 -13.79 -9.36 3.56
C ASP A 107 -13.67 -9.60 5.07
N LEU A 108 -12.46 -9.47 5.62
CA LEU A 108 -12.20 -9.70 7.05
C LEU A 108 -12.85 -8.67 7.98
N ASP A 109 -13.14 -7.47 7.50
CA ASP A 109 -13.81 -6.45 8.29
C ASP A 109 -15.34 -6.65 8.37
N ASN A 110 -15.87 -7.80 7.92
CA ASN A 110 -17.30 -8.14 7.97
C ASN A 110 -18.20 -7.01 7.40
N ASN A 111 -17.80 -6.39 6.27
CA ASN A 111 -18.49 -5.24 5.67
C ASN A 111 -18.63 -4.00 6.57
N LYS A 112 -17.93 -3.89 7.72
CA LYS A 112 -17.96 -2.67 8.55
C LYS A 112 -17.22 -1.51 7.89
N MET A 113 -16.35 -1.81 6.93
CA MET A 113 -15.47 -0.86 6.25
C MET A 113 -15.51 -0.90 4.72
N GLY A 114 -16.31 -1.81 4.16
CA GLY A 114 -16.50 -1.88 2.71
C GLY A 114 -17.34 -0.70 2.25
N GLY A 115 -16.69 0.30 1.65
CA GLY A 115 -17.37 1.08 0.61
C GLY A 115 -17.79 0.16 -0.55
N SER A 116 -18.53 0.67 -1.53
CA SER A 116 -18.84 -0.12 -2.73
C SER A 116 -17.66 -0.21 -3.70
N PHE A 117 -16.66 0.67 -3.57
CA PHE A 117 -15.54 0.76 -4.51
C PHE A 117 -14.24 1.18 -3.85
N TYR A 118 -13.14 1.02 -4.59
CA TYR A 118 -11.85 1.64 -4.31
C TYR A 118 -11.23 2.19 -5.60
N ASP A 119 -10.39 3.21 -5.44
CA ASP A 119 -9.65 3.86 -6.53
C ASP A 119 -8.19 3.43 -6.48
N VAL A 120 -7.63 3.05 -7.63
CA VAL A 120 -6.20 2.74 -7.79
C VAL A 120 -5.57 3.79 -8.70
N PHE A 121 -4.42 4.30 -8.26
CA PHE A 121 -3.59 5.23 -9.03
C PHE A 121 -2.25 4.55 -9.34
N CYS A 122 -1.99 4.28 -10.61
CA CYS A 122 -0.73 3.69 -11.07
C CYS A 122 0.15 4.78 -11.65
N GLY A 123 1.27 5.06 -10.99
CA GLY A 123 2.26 6.03 -11.45
C GLY A 123 3.39 5.36 -12.24
N GLU A 124 3.84 6.01 -13.32
CA GLU A 124 5.01 5.60 -14.08
C GLU A 124 5.88 6.81 -14.48
N LEU A 125 7.15 6.56 -14.78
CA LEU A 125 8.05 7.57 -15.34
C LEU A 125 8.23 7.31 -16.83
N VAL A 126 7.70 8.20 -17.66
CA VAL A 126 7.86 8.19 -19.13
C VAL A 126 8.69 9.39 -19.52
N ASP A 127 9.86 9.15 -20.12
CA ASP A 127 10.80 10.20 -20.57
C ASP A 127 11.12 11.26 -19.48
N GLY A 128 11.26 10.81 -18.23
CA GLY A 128 11.55 11.68 -17.08
C GLY A 128 10.36 12.49 -16.57
N ARG A 129 9.15 12.26 -17.08
CA ARG A 129 7.91 12.85 -16.59
C ARG A 129 7.07 11.80 -15.88
N ALA A 130 6.50 12.17 -14.74
CA ALA A 130 5.55 11.32 -14.04
C ALA A 130 4.19 11.37 -14.76
N SER A 131 3.66 10.21 -15.14
CA SER A 131 2.26 10.01 -15.56
C SER A 131 1.55 9.13 -14.55
N TRP A 132 0.23 9.27 -14.47
CA TRP A 132 -0.61 8.51 -13.56
C TRP A 132 -1.87 8.05 -14.29
N GLU A 133 -2.22 6.79 -14.12
CA GLU A 133 -3.51 6.26 -14.53
C GLU A 133 -4.40 6.06 -13.31
N HIS A 134 -5.65 6.52 -13.39
CA HIS A 134 -6.67 6.32 -12.36
C HIS A 134 -7.69 5.30 -12.85
N GLN A 135 -7.93 4.28 -12.03
CA GLN A 135 -8.92 3.24 -12.30
C GLN A 135 -9.76 3.03 -11.04
N ARG A 136 -11.08 2.92 -11.22
CA ARG A 136 -12.04 2.64 -10.15
C ARG A 136 -12.53 1.20 -10.25
N PHE A 137 -12.61 0.52 -9.12
CA PHE A 137 -13.03 -0.88 -9.04
C PHE A 137 -14.13 -1.06 -8.00
N ASP A 138 -15.16 -1.83 -8.36
CA ASP A 138 -16.24 -2.20 -7.46
C ASP A 138 -15.82 -3.45 -6.64
N PHE A 139 -16.08 -3.44 -5.34
CA PHE A 139 -15.69 -4.56 -4.48
C PHE A 139 -16.47 -5.84 -4.78
N GLU A 140 -17.75 -5.75 -5.14
CA GLU A 140 -18.56 -6.93 -5.46
C GLU A 140 -18.09 -7.58 -6.78
N GLU A 141 -17.75 -6.77 -7.78
CA GLU A 141 -17.14 -7.28 -9.02
C GLU A 141 -15.79 -7.95 -8.75
N MET A 142 -14.97 -7.35 -7.89
CA MET A 142 -13.64 -7.88 -7.59
C MET A 142 -13.66 -9.13 -6.72
N LYS A 143 -14.64 -9.29 -5.83
CA LYS A 143 -14.86 -10.53 -5.05
C LYS A 143 -15.04 -11.75 -5.95
N CYS A 144 -15.64 -11.61 -7.14
CA CYS A 144 -15.74 -12.72 -8.09
C CYS A 144 -14.37 -13.25 -8.56
N SER A 145 -13.33 -12.40 -8.52
CA SER A 145 -11.96 -12.77 -8.89
C SER A 145 -11.16 -13.35 -7.72
N PHE A 146 -11.64 -13.16 -6.48
CA PHE A 146 -10.99 -13.57 -5.24
C PHE A 146 -12.04 -14.12 -4.26
N PRO A 147 -12.55 -15.34 -4.48
CA PRO A 147 -13.54 -15.95 -3.58
C PRO A 147 -12.96 -16.16 -2.17
N GLU A 148 -13.80 -16.31 -1.14
CA GLU A 148 -13.33 -16.41 0.27
C GLU A 148 -12.22 -17.46 0.49
N CYS A 149 -12.36 -18.67 -0.08
CA CYS A 149 -11.36 -19.73 -0.01
C CYS A 149 -10.03 -19.39 -0.72
N TYR A 150 -10.00 -18.32 -1.51
CA TYR A 150 -8.78 -17.82 -2.11
C TYR A 150 -7.76 -17.43 -1.05
N PHE A 151 -8.19 -16.93 0.10
CA PHE A 151 -7.30 -16.38 1.13
C PHE A 151 -6.82 -17.42 2.16
N ASP A 152 -7.16 -18.70 2.00
CA ASP A 152 -6.74 -19.77 2.91
C ASP A 152 -5.21 -19.84 3.09
N TYR A 153 -4.44 -19.43 2.07
CA TYR A 153 -2.97 -19.36 2.15
C TYR A 153 -2.45 -18.36 3.20
N LEU A 154 -3.24 -17.35 3.57
CA LEU A 154 -2.90 -16.38 4.63
C LEU A 154 -3.21 -16.89 6.04
N ALA A 155 -3.96 -17.98 6.15
CA ALA A 155 -4.28 -18.64 7.42
C ALA A 155 -3.27 -19.75 7.76
N THR A 156 -2.71 -20.44 6.77
CA THR A 156 -1.81 -21.58 6.98
C THR A 156 -0.39 -21.22 7.42
N ASP A 157 0.10 -20.02 7.10
CA ASP A 157 1.48 -19.60 7.42
C ASP A 157 1.58 -18.79 8.74
N GLY A 158 0.52 -18.78 9.55
CA GLY A 158 0.45 -18.10 10.86
C GLY A 158 0.40 -19.03 12.08
N ALA A 159 0.72 -20.32 11.92
CA ALA A 159 0.77 -21.33 12.97
C ALA A 159 2.20 -21.81 13.26
#